data_AF-A0A954LS08-F1
#
_entry.id   AF-A0A954LS08-F1
#
_cell.length_a   1.000
_cell.length_b   1.000
_cell.length_c   1.000
_cell.angle_alpha   90.00
_cell.angle_beta   90.00
_cell.angle_gamma   90.00
#
_symmetry.space_group_name_H-M   'P 1'
#
loop_
_entity.id
_entity.type
_entity.pdbx_description
1 polymer ?
#
loop_
_entity_poly.entity_id
_entity_poly.type
_entity_poly.pdbx_seq_one_letter_code
_entity_poly.pdbx_strand_id
1 'polypeptide(L)'
;MQDLTTKNFGLLIAYVLPGFTLLWGASHHSITLQTWLGQTSSDLPTVGGFLYVTLGSVAAGMTASTVRWLLIDTLHHWTGLRQPAWDFSQLADRVLAFDTLIEIHYRFYQWHANMIVALLSCFMLRWTAVGINAEEVTTVILLCGLFFIGSRDTLRKYYARVAGVLGTNDVYGSGVEPTPENALTAEKITPIQR
;
A
#
# COMPACT_ATOMS: atom_id res chain seq x y z
N MET A 1 20.01 14.33 5.39
CA MET A 1 18.73 15.08 5.41
C MET A 1 17.79 14.67 4.28
N GLN A 2 18.28 14.26 3.10
CA GLN A 2 17.43 13.80 1.99
C GLN A 2 16.57 12.57 2.36
N ASP A 3 17.11 11.60 3.11
CA ASP A 3 16.36 10.39 3.51
C ASP A 3 15.16 10.68 4.41
N LEU A 4 15.26 11.68 5.29
CA LEU A 4 14.13 12.13 6.11
C LEU A 4 13.03 12.72 5.22
N THR A 5 13.40 13.51 4.21
CA THR A 5 12.44 14.11 3.28
C THR A 5 11.72 13.06 2.44
N THR A 6 12.43 12.08 1.89
CA THR A 6 11.83 11.02 1.05
C THR A 6 10.93 10.09 1.86
N LYS A 7 11.38 9.65 3.05
CA LYS A 7 10.56 8.81 3.95
C LYS A 7 9.31 9.54 4.41
N ASN A 8 9.43 10.82 4.77
CA ASN A 8 8.29 11.64 5.18
C ASN A 8 7.31 11.86 4.02
N PHE A 9 7.80 12.10 2.80
CA PHE A 9 6.95 12.22 1.62
C PHE A 9 6.18 10.93 1.34
N GLY A 10 6.86 9.78 1.39
CA GLY A 10 6.23 8.47 1.22
C GLY A 10 5.10 8.21 2.22
N LEU A 11 5.29 8.57 3.50
CA LEU A 11 4.26 8.46 4.52
C LEU A 11 3.10 9.44 4.30
N LEU A 12 3.41 10.67 3.88
CA LEU A 12 2.41 11.69 3.57
C LEU A 12 1.46 11.23 2.47
N ILE A 13 2.00 10.72 1.36
CA ILE A 13 1.16 10.25 0.25
C ILE A 13 0.45 8.94 0.61
N ALA A 14 1.10 8.02 1.34
CA ALA A 14 0.51 6.72 1.63
C ALA A 14 -0.63 6.79 2.66
N TYR A 15 -0.54 7.71 3.64
CA TYR A 15 -1.48 7.74 4.77
C TYR A 15 -2.21 9.07 4.94
N VAL A 16 -1.48 10.19 4.93
CA VAL A 16 -2.09 11.49 5.23
C VAL A 16 -3.07 11.91 4.14
N LEU A 17 -2.67 11.85 2.87
CA LEU A 17 -3.55 12.28 1.77
C LEU A 17 -4.85 11.44 1.69
N PRO A 18 -4.81 10.09 1.66
CA PRO A 18 -6.02 9.29 1.62
C PRO A 18 -6.90 9.47 2.87
N GLY A 19 -6.28 9.58 4.04
CA GLY A 19 -7.01 9.81 5.29
C GLY A 19 -7.68 11.17 5.35
N PHE A 20 -7.02 12.22 4.83
CA PHE A 20 -7.64 13.54 4.69
C PHE A 20 -8.86 13.49 3.75
N THR A 21 -8.74 12.80 2.61
CA THR A 21 -9.87 12.60 1.68
C THR A 21 -11.05 11.90 2.37
N LEU A 22 -10.78 10.89 3.21
CA LEU A 22 -11.82 10.24 4.02
C LEU A 22 -12.48 11.19 5.01
N LEU A 23 -11.68 11.96 5.76
CA LEU A 23 -12.21 12.94 6.71
C LEU A 23 -13.05 14.01 6.03
N TRP A 24 -12.65 14.45 4.84
CA TRP A 24 -13.44 15.39 4.05
C TRP A 24 -14.81 14.78 3.68
N GLY A 25 -14.86 13.52 3.23
CA GLY A 25 -16.14 12.86 2.98
C GLY A 25 -17.00 12.71 4.24
N ALA A 26 -16.39 12.35 5.37
CA ALA A 26 -17.08 12.23 6.66
C ALA A 26 -17.57 13.57 7.22
N SER A 27 -16.97 14.69 6.82
CA SER A 27 -17.40 16.03 7.24
C SER A 27 -18.84 16.34 6.84
N HIS A 28 -19.36 15.72 5.77
CA HIS A 28 -20.76 15.87 5.38
C HIS A 28 -21.76 15.37 6.44
N HIS A 29 -21.33 14.53 7.39
CA HIS A 29 -22.17 13.97 8.46
C HIS A 29 -21.77 14.45 9.86
N SER A 30 -20.71 15.25 10.00
CA SER A 30 -20.16 15.63 11.30
C SER A 30 -19.76 17.09 11.33
N ILE A 31 -20.52 17.91 12.06
CA ILE A 31 -20.20 19.32 12.29
C ILE A 31 -18.81 19.49 12.93
N THR A 32 -18.41 18.58 13.82
CA THR A 32 -17.08 18.59 14.44
C THR A 32 -15.97 18.52 13.39
N LEU A 33 -16.12 17.63 12.40
CA LEU A 33 -15.15 17.52 11.31
C LEU A 33 -15.18 18.75 10.40
N GLN A 34 -16.35 19.35 10.16
CA GLN A 34 -16.47 20.60 9.40
C GLN A 34 -15.72 21.75 10.09
N THR A 35 -15.85 21.89 11.41
CA THR A 35 -15.12 22.88 12.22
C THR A 35 -13.62 22.65 12.15
N TRP A 36 -13.16 21.40 12.30
CA TRP A 36 -11.74 21.07 12.20
C TRP A 36 -11.16 21.39 10.82
N LEU A 37 -11.94 21.19 9.76
CA LEU A 37 -11.58 21.49 8.37
C LEU A 37 -11.79 22.97 7.98
N GLY A 38 -12.30 23.82 8.88
CA GLY A 38 -12.56 25.23 8.60
C GLY A 38 -13.67 25.46 7.57
N GLN A 39 -14.64 24.55 7.46
CA GLN A 39 -15.77 24.67 6.54
C GLN A 39 -16.90 25.56 7.09
N THR A 40 -16.85 25.92 8.37
CA THR A 40 -17.81 26.83 9.03
C THR A 40 -17.36 28.28 8.86
N SER A 41 -18.24 29.13 8.33
CA SER A 41 -17.95 30.54 7.97
C SER A 41 -17.66 31.46 9.16
N SER A 42 -17.81 30.99 10.39
CA SER A 42 -17.62 31.76 11.62
C SER A 42 -16.28 31.53 12.32
N ASP A 43 -15.50 30.51 11.93
CA ASP A 43 -14.28 30.12 12.66
C ASP A 43 -13.02 30.41 11.84
N LEU A 44 -12.12 31.24 12.39
CA LEU A 44 -10.75 31.34 11.88
C LEU A 44 -10.06 29.97 12.02
N PRO A 45 -9.23 29.54 11.04
CA PRO A 45 -8.46 28.31 11.15
C PRO A 45 -7.67 28.28 12.47
N THR A 46 -7.97 27.30 13.32
CA THR A 46 -7.31 27.15 14.62
C THR A 46 -6.12 26.20 14.51
N VAL A 47 -5.07 26.44 15.31
CA VAL A 47 -3.94 25.51 15.45
C VAL A 47 -4.43 24.13 15.91
N GLY A 48 -5.45 24.09 16.78
CA GLY A 48 -6.09 22.86 17.23
C GLY A 48 -6.78 22.08 16.10
N GLY A 49 -7.53 22.77 15.24
CA GLY A 49 -8.16 22.16 14.06
C GLY A 49 -7.13 21.51 13.14
N PHE A 50 -6.04 22.22 12.82
CA PHE A 50 -4.94 21.65 12.04
C PHE A 50 -4.34 20.38 12.68
N LEU A 51 -4.09 20.39 14.00
CA LEU A 51 -3.54 19.24 14.72
C LEU A 51 -4.50 18.04 14.67
N TYR A 52 -5.80 18.25 14.92
CA TYR A 52 -6.80 17.20 14.88
C TYR A 52 -7.01 16.64 13.47
N VAL A 53 -7.06 17.49 12.44
CA VAL A 53 -7.13 17.03 11.05
C VAL A 53 -5.91 16.21 10.68
N THR A 54 -4.71 16.64 11.08
CA THR A 54 -3.47 15.91 10.78
C THR A 54 -3.47 14.53 11.45
N LEU A 55 -3.73 14.47 12.75
CA LEU A 55 -3.77 13.20 13.50
C LEU A 55 -4.90 12.29 13.01
N GLY A 56 -6.08 12.86 12.78
CA GLY A 56 -7.23 12.15 12.22
C GLY A 56 -6.97 11.62 10.82
N SER A 57 -6.25 12.38 9.97
CA SER A 57 -5.87 11.94 8.62
C SER A 57 -4.92 10.76 8.69
N VAL A 58 -3.92 10.78 9.58
CA VAL A 58 -3.04 9.61 9.79
C VAL A 58 -3.87 8.39 10.21
N ALA A 59 -4.73 8.53 11.23
CA ALA A 59 -5.56 7.43 11.73
C ALA A 59 -6.52 6.89 10.65
N ALA A 60 -7.22 7.77 9.93
CA ALA A 60 -8.10 7.40 8.84
C ALA A 60 -7.35 6.72 7.68
N GLY A 61 -6.15 7.21 7.33
CA GLY A 61 -5.30 6.60 6.30
C GLY A 61 -4.78 5.23 6.68
N MET A 62 -4.46 5.00 7.96
CA MET A 62 -4.11 3.67 8.47
C MET A 62 -5.30 2.72 8.38
N THR A 63 -6.51 3.16 8.75
CA THR A 63 -7.74 2.37 8.59
C THR A 63 -8.02 2.07 7.12
N ALA A 64 -7.86 3.04 6.23
CA ALA A 64 -7.97 2.86 4.78
C ALA A 64 -7.00 1.79 4.28
N SER A 65 -5.79 1.74 4.83
CA SER A 65 -4.77 0.75 4.48
C SER A 65 -5.18 -0.68 4.84
N THR A 66 -5.92 -0.86 5.94
CA THR A 66 -6.50 -2.14 6.34
C THR A 66 -7.64 -2.56 5.40
N VAL A 67 -8.52 -1.62 5.03
CA VAL A 67 -9.60 -1.90 4.06
C VAL A 67 -9.02 -2.19 2.67
N ARG A 68 -7.99 -1.46 2.25
CA ARG A 68 -7.24 -1.70 1.01
C ARG A 68 -6.67 -3.12 1.00
N TRP A 69 -6.03 -3.55 2.09
CA TRP A 69 -5.54 -4.91 2.21
C TRP A 69 -6.66 -5.94 1.99
N LEU A 70 -7.81 -5.73 2.62
CA LEU A 70 -8.95 -6.64 2.51
C LEU A 70 -9.52 -6.69 1.08
N LEU A 71 -9.66 -5.54 0.41
CA LEU A 71 -10.37 -5.43 -0.87
C LEU A 71 -9.43 -5.45 -2.08
N ILE A 72 -8.50 -4.51 -2.13
CA ILE A 72 -7.66 -4.25 -3.30
C ILE A 72 -6.56 -5.29 -3.42
N ASP A 73 -5.92 -5.68 -2.33
CA ASP A 73 -4.82 -6.66 -2.38
C ASP A 73 -5.38 -8.05 -2.74
N THR A 74 -6.51 -8.42 -2.14
CA THR A 74 -7.28 -9.62 -2.50
C THR A 74 -7.62 -9.62 -3.99
N LEU A 75 -8.11 -8.50 -4.53
CA LEU A 75 -8.44 -8.36 -5.95
C LEU A 75 -7.19 -8.49 -6.84
N HIS A 76 -6.07 -7.87 -6.47
CA HIS A 76 -4.82 -7.99 -7.22
C HIS A 76 -4.28 -9.42 -7.23
N HIS A 77 -4.29 -10.10 -6.09
CA HIS A 77 -3.84 -11.48 -5.97
C HIS A 77 -4.75 -12.44 -6.73
N TRP A 78 -6.07 -12.23 -6.66
CA TRP A 78 -7.04 -13.01 -7.42
C TRP A 78 -6.87 -12.84 -8.93
N THR A 79 -6.60 -11.62 -9.39
CA THR A 79 -6.33 -11.32 -10.81
C THR A 79 -4.89 -11.67 -11.25
N GLY A 80 -4.16 -12.46 -10.46
CA GLY A 80 -2.91 -13.10 -10.87
C GLY A 80 -1.62 -12.39 -10.48
N LEU A 81 -1.68 -11.31 -9.70
CA LEU A 81 -0.48 -10.67 -9.17
C LEU A 81 -0.01 -11.43 -7.91
N ARG A 82 0.80 -12.48 -8.06
CA ARG A 82 1.29 -13.27 -6.92
C ARG A 82 2.58 -12.69 -6.35
N GLN A 83 2.66 -12.64 -5.02
CA GLN A 83 3.89 -12.29 -4.32
C GLN A 83 4.92 -13.42 -4.48
N PRO A 84 6.16 -13.13 -4.93
CA PRO A 84 7.22 -14.13 -5.00
C PRO A 84 7.67 -14.58 -3.59
N ALA A 85 8.16 -15.81 -3.48
CA ALA A 85 8.80 -16.30 -2.25
C ALA A 85 10.21 -15.70 -2.13
N TRP A 86 10.35 -14.54 -1.50
CA TRP A 86 11.63 -13.86 -1.36
C TRP A 86 12.57 -14.57 -0.39
N ASP A 87 13.88 -14.54 -0.69
CA ASP A 87 14.92 -15.00 0.20
C ASP A 87 15.37 -13.89 1.16
N PHE A 88 14.74 -13.83 2.32
CA PHE A 88 15.05 -12.83 3.35
C PHE A 88 16.40 -13.06 4.05
N SER A 89 17.10 -14.18 3.81
CA SER A 89 18.46 -14.36 4.34
C SER A 89 19.42 -13.32 3.77
N GLN A 90 19.16 -12.85 2.55
CA GLN A 90 19.95 -11.82 1.86
C GLN A 90 19.58 -10.39 2.27
N LEU A 91 18.56 -10.20 3.12
CA LEU A 91 18.07 -8.87 3.48
C LEU A 91 19.14 -8.04 4.19
N ALA A 92 19.89 -8.64 5.12
CA ALA A 92 20.90 -7.93 5.92
C ALA A 92 21.96 -7.24 5.05
N ASP A 93 22.39 -7.90 3.98
CA ASP A 93 23.40 -7.38 3.05
C ASP A 93 22.81 -6.38 2.04
N ARG A 94 21.48 -6.34 1.89
CA ARG A 94 20.77 -5.62 0.82
C ARG A 94 19.70 -4.64 1.32
N VAL A 95 19.74 -4.27 2.61
CA VAL A 95 18.75 -3.38 3.26
C VAL A 95 18.58 -2.06 2.50
N LEU A 96 19.68 -1.41 2.09
CA LEU A 96 19.60 -0.11 1.40
C LEU A 96 18.87 -0.19 0.06
N ALA A 97 19.12 -1.26 -0.72
CA ALA A 97 18.42 -1.49 -1.98
C ALA A 97 16.94 -1.81 -1.73
N PHE A 98 16.64 -2.61 -0.71
CA PHE A 98 15.27 -2.93 -0.31
C PHE A 98 14.48 -1.69 0.14
N ASP A 99 15.05 -0.85 1.00
CA ASP A 99 14.45 0.42 1.46
C ASP A 99 14.14 1.35 0.27
N THR A 100 15.08 1.45 -0.67
CA THR A 100 14.89 2.24 -1.89
C THR A 100 13.69 1.74 -2.69
N LEU A 101 13.52 0.42 -2.85
CA LEU A 101 12.37 -0.16 -3.55
C LEU A 101 11.05 0.10 -2.83
N ILE A 102 11.05 0.09 -1.50
CA ILE A 102 9.88 0.47 -0.72
C ILE A 102 9.48 1.92 -1.05
N GLU A 103 10.43 2.84 -1.04
CA GLU A 103 10.18 4.27 -1.27
C GLU A 103 9.67 4.56 -2.69
N ILE A 104 10.29 3.99 -3.71
CA ILE A 104 9.97 4.33 -5.12
C ILE A 104 8.80 3.54 -5.71
N HIS A 105 8.48 2.36 -5.18
CA HIS A 105 7.42 1.52 -5.73
C HIS A 105 6.32 1.22 -4.71
N TYR A 106 6.69 0.76 -3.50
CA TYR A 106 5.68 0.34 -2.54
C TYR A 106 4.88 1.50 -1.96
N ARG A 107 5.51 2.64 -1.65
CA ARG A 107 4.79 3.84 -1.15
C ARG A 107 3.84 4.42 -2.19
N PHE A 108 4.24 4.42 -3.47
CA PHE A 108 3.35 4.81 -4.56
C PHE A 108 2.20 3.83 -4.71
N TYR A 109 2.45 2.53 -4.64
CA TYR A 109 1.38 1.54 -4.61
C TYR A 109 0.39 1.79 -3.47
N GLN A 110 0.88 2.01 -2.25
CA GLN A 110 0.03 2.32 -1.09
C GLN A 110 -0.82 3.56 -1.33
N TRP A 111 -0.23 4.64 -1.86
CA TRP A 111 -0.97 5.85 -2.20
C TRP A 111 -2.11 5.57 -3.20
N HIS A 112 -1.82 4.98 -4.36
CA HIS A 112 -2.85 4.70 -5.38
C HIS A 112 -3.97 3.81 -4.80
N ALA A 113 -3.60 2.72 -4.12
CA ALA A 113 -4.57 1.76 -3.61
C ALA A 113 -5.40 2.32 -2.44
N ASN A 114 -4.79 3.11 -1.54
CA ASN A 114 -5.51 3.79 -0.46
C ASN A 114 -6.41 4.91 -1.00
N MET A 115 -6.01 5.61 -2.07
CA MET A 115 -6.86 6.64 -2.70
C MET A 115 -8.14 6.04 -3.29
N ILE A 116 -8.13 4.80 -3.80
CA ILE A 116 -9.36 4.12 -4.24
C ILE A 116 -10.33 3.97 -3.07
N VAL A 117 -9.86 3.40 -1.95
CA VAL A 117 -10.67 3.24 -0.74
C VAL A 117 -11.18 4.59 -0.24
N ALA A 118 -10.29 5.58 -0.17
CA ALA A 118 -10.61 6.91 0.30
C ALA A 118 -11.67 7.60 -0.57
N LEU A 119 -11.52 7.57 -1.91
CA LEU A 119 -12.48 8.16 -2.84
C LEU A 119 -13.85 7.48 -2.75
N LEU A 120 -13.89 6.15 -2.76
CA LEU A 120 -15.16 5.42 -2.68
C LEU A 120 -15.90 5.75 -1.39
N SER A 121 -15.24 5.65 -0.24
CA SER A 121 -15.85 6.00 1.04
C SER A 121 -16.23 7.47 1.13
N CYS A 122 -15.37 8.37 0.63
CA CYS A 122 -15.62 9.81 0.60
C CYS A 122 -16.90 10.15 -0.18
N PHE A 123 -17.03 9.63 -1.39
CA PHE A 123 -18.19 9.91 -2.23
C PHE A 123 -19.44 9.16 -1.78
N MET A 124 -19.32 7.96 -1.20
CA MET A 124 -20.45 7.29 -0.53
C MET A 124 -21.02 8.15 0.62
N LEU A 125 -20.16 8.73 1.46
CA LEU A 125 -20.58 9.63 2.53
C LEU A 125 -21.17 10.93 2.00
N ARG A 126 -20.57 11.52 0.97
CA ARG A 126 -21.11 12.71 0.30
C ARG A 126 -22.49 12.45 -0.32
N TRP A 127 -22.65 11.37 -1.08
CA TRP A 127 -23.89 11.06 -1.79
C TRP A 127 -25.06 10.77 -0.86
N THR A 128 -24.80 10.18 0.32
CA THR A 128 -25.84 9.99 1.35
C THR A 128 -26.28 11.30 1.99
N ALA A 129 -25.47 12.36 1.95
CA ALA A 129 -25.80 13.67 2.52
C ALA A 129 -26.40 14.65 1.48
N VAL A 130 -25.88 14.66 0.25
CA VAL A 130 -26.19 15.69 -0.76
C VAL A 130 -26.89 15.13 -2.01
N GLY A 131 -26.94 13.80 -2.15
CA GLY A 131 -27.47 13.13 -3.34
C GLY A 131 -26.38 12.79 -4.37
N ILE A 132 -26.77 12.02 -5.39
CA ILE A 132 -25.88 11.50 -6.42
C ILE A 132 -25.95 12.39 -7.67
N ASN A 133 -24.78 12.72 -8.24
CA ASN A 133 -24.66 13.35 -9.55
C ASN A 133 -23.91 12.41 -10.52
N ALA A 134 -24.44 12.24 -11.74
CA ALA A 134 -23.85 11.40 -12.78
C ALA A 134 -22.42 11.83 -13.17
N GLU A 135 -22.14 13.14 -13.18
CA GLU A 135 -20.79 13.66 -13.45
C GLU A 135 -19.81 13.22 -12.36
N GLU A 136 -20.20 13.35 -11.08
CA GLU A 136 -19.39 12.90 -9.95
C GLU A 136 -19.12 11.40 -10.01
N VAL A 137 -20.15 10.59 -10.28
CA VAL A 137 -20.01 9.12 -10.44
C VAL A 137 -19.01 8.80 -11.54
N THR A 138 -19.11 9.48 -12.69
CA THR A 138 -18.20 9.29 -13.82
C THR A 138 -16.77 9.65 -13.44
N THR A 139 -16.56 10.79 -12.76
CA THR A 139 -15.24 11.19 -12.28
C THR A 139 -14.66 10.19 -11.29
N VAL A 140 -15.45 9.71 -10.32
CA VAL A 140 -15.00 8.73 -9.32
C VAL A 140 -14.61 7.42 -9.99
N ILE A 141 -15.39 6.93 -10.95
CA ILE A 141 -15.08 5.70 -11.70
C ILE A 141 -13.77 5.86 -12.47
N LEU A 142 -13.58 6.98 -13.18
CA LEU A 142 -12.36 7.24 -13.94
C LEU A 142 -11.12 7.32 -13.04
N LEU A 143 -11.21 8.04 -11.92
CA LEU A 143 -10.11 8.14 -10.96
C LEU A 143 -9.81 6.81 -10.28
N CYS A 144 -10.83 6.05 -9.89
CA CYS A 144 -10.64 4.71 -9.33
C CYS A 144 -9.99 3.76 -10.34
N GLY A 145 -10.39 3.82 -11.62
CA GLY A 145 -9.77 3.05 -12.69
C GLY A 145 -8.29 3.42 -12.89
N LEU A 146 -7.98 4.71 -12.92
CA LEU A 146 -6.61 5.22 -13.02
C LEU A 146 -5.75 4.74 -11.85
N PHE A 147 -6.24 4.90 -10.62
CA PHE A 147 -5.52 4.45 -9.42
C PHE A 147 -5.41 2.93 -9.34
N PHE A 148 -6.41 2.18 -9.82
CA PHE A 148 -6.34 0.73 -9.87
C PHE A 148 -5.21 0.28 -10.80
N ILE A 149 -5.14 0.83 -12.02
CA ILE A 149 -4.06 0.56 -12.97
C ILE A 149 -2.70 0.92 -12.36
N GLY A 150 -2.58 2.12 -11.78
CA GLY A 150 -1.34 2.58 -11.16
C GLY A 150 -0.90 1.71 -9.98
N SER A 151 -1.84 1.30 -9.12
CA SER A 151 -1.55 0.43 -7.98
C SER A 151 -1.09 -0.96 -8.42
N ARG A 152 -1.71 -1.54 -9.46
CA ARG A 152 -1.30 -2.83 -10.01
C ARG A 152 0.09 -2.79 -10.64
N ASP A 153 0.39 -1.75 -11.42
CA ASP A 153 1.69 -1.59 -12.08
C ASP A 153 2.82 -1.39 -11.07
N THR A 154 2.63 -0.48 -10.10
CA THR A 154 3.63 -0.20 -9.06
C THR A 154 3.88 -1.41 -8.16
N LEU A 155 2.84 -2.16 -7.78
CA LEU A 155 3.00 -3.39 -6.99
C LEU A 155 3.73 -4.49 -7.78
N ARG A 156 3.42 -4.65 -9.08
CA ARG A 156 4.15 -5.57 -9.96
C ARG A 156 5.63 -5.22 -10.05
N LYS A 157 5.95 -3.94 -10.27
CA LYS A 157 7.33 -3.45 -10.31
C LYS A 157 8.03 -3.69 -8.98
N TYR A 158 7.37 -3.41 -7.86
CA TYR A 158 7.89 -3.72 -6.52
C TYR A 158 8.24 -5.21 -6.39
N TYR A 159 7.30 -6.11 -6.69
CA TYR A 159 7.54 -7.56 -6.59
C TYR A 159 8.70 -8.04 -7.47
N ALA A 160 8.74 -7.60 -8.73
CA ALA A 160 9.80 -7.99 -9.66
C ALA A 160 11.18 -7.48 -9.23
N ARG A 161 11.26 -6.24 -8.74
CA ARG A 161 12.52 -5.63 -8.31
C ARG A 161 13.00 -6.19 -6.97
N VAL A 162 12.09 -6.42 -6.02
CA VAL A 162 12.45 -7.08 -4.75
C VAL A 162 12.92 -8.50 -5.00
N ALA A 163 12.30 -9.25 -5.92
CA ALA A 163 12.80 -10.56 -6.32
C ALA A 163 14.21 -10.48 -6.94
N GLY A 164 14.51 -9.45 -7.73
CA GLY A 164 15.87 -9.21 -8.23
C GLY A 164 16.88 -8.83 -7.14
N VAL A 165 16.44 -8.12 -6.10
CA VAL A 165 17.29 -7.71 -4.97
C VAL A 165 17.46 -8.80 -3.93
N LEU A 166 16.44 -9.56 -3.56
CA LEU A 166 16.54 -10.58 -2.51
C LEU A 166 16.76 -11.98 -3.09
N GLY A 167 16.52 -12.20 -4.38
CA GLY A 167 16.38 -13.54 -4.94
C GLY A 167 15.01 -14.14 -4.63
N THR A 168 14.74 -15.31 -5.21
CA THR A 168 13.57 -16.14 -4.89
C THR A 168 14.02 -17.48 -4.35
N ASN A 169 13.38 -17.92 -3.28
CA ASN A 169 13.49 -19.29 -2.78
C ASN A 169 12.67 -20.19 -3.71
N ASP A 170 13.27 -20.69 -4.79
CA ASP A 170 12.67 -21.70 -5.67
C ASP A 170 12.62 -23.09 -5.00
N VAL A 171 12.32 -23.14 -3.69
CA VAL A 171 12.13 -24.39 -2.94
C VAL A 171 10.76 -25.03 -3.26
N TYR A 172 9.89 -24.34 -4.01
CA TYR A 172 8.63 -24.88 -4.55
C TYR A 172 8.50 -24.69 -6.07
N GLY A 173 9.62 -24.75 -6.79
CA GLY A 173 9.67 -24.58 -8.25
C GLY A 173 10.23 -25.77 -9.05
N SER A 174 10.98 -26.68 -8.45
CA SER A 174 11.37 -27.93 -9.10
C SER A 174 10.49 -29.06 -8.57
N GLY A 175 9.43 -29.40 -9.30
CA GLY A 175 8.74 -30.70 -9.19
C GLY A 175 9.64 -31.88 -9.60
N VAL A 176 10.93 -31.83 -9.28
CA VAL A 176 11.84 -32.96 -9.33
C VAL A 176 11.76 -33.58 -7.94
N GLU A 177 10.86 -34.54 -7.82
CA GLU A 177 10.92 -35.55 -6.77
C GLU A 177 12.38 -36.06 -6.71
N PRO A 178 13.05 -36.08 -5.55
CA PRO A 178 14.41 -36.59 -5.48
C PRO A 178 14.40 -38.04 -5.94
N THR A 179 14.91 -38.30 -7.14
CA THR A 179 15.09 -39.67 -7.59
C THR A 179 16.10 -40.33 -6.65
N PRO A 180 15.86 -41.60 -6.24
CA PRO A 180 16.70 -42.31 -5.27
C PRO A 180 18.17 -42.44 -5.71
N GLU A 181 18.48 -42.13 -6.97
CA GLU A 181 19.83 -42.11 -7.54
C GLU A 181 20.74 -41.03 -6.92
N ASN A 182 20.18 -39.89 -6.47
CA ASN A 182 20.96 -38.79 -5.88
C ASN A 182 21.20 -38.93 -4.37
N ALA A 183 20.58 -39.91 -3.70
CA ALA A 183 20.81 -40.18 -2.28
C ALA A 183 22.09 -41.02 -2.05
N LEU A 184 22.50 -41.82 -3.04
CA LEU A 184 23.61 -42.76 -2.91
C LEU A 184 24.99 -42.11 -3.12
N THR A 185 25.06 -40.91 -3.69
CA THR A 185 26.32 -40.17 -3.88
C THR A 185 26.74 -39.36 -2.66
N ALA A 186 25.82 -39.04 -1.74
CA ALA A 186 26.13 -38.26 -0.54
C ALA A 186 26.74 -39.09 0.62
N GLU A 187 26.60 -40.42 0.62
CA GLU A 187 27.06 -41.28 1.72
C GLU A 187 28.51 -41.78 1.57
N LYS A 188 29.20 -41.48 0.45
CA LYS A 188 30.54 -42.03 0.16
C LYS A 188 31.75 -41.16 0.52
N ILE A 189 31.56 -40.04 1.21
CA ILE A 189 32.68 -39.17 1.62
C ILE A 189 32.85 -39.22 3.14
N THR A 190 33.40 -40.32 3.64
CA THR A 190 34.07 -40.33 4.96
C THR A 190 35.50 -40.82 4.75
N PRO A 191 36.54 -39.99 4.93
CA PRO A 191 37.91 -40.45 4.85
C PRO A 191 38.30 -41.17 6.14
N ILE A 192 38.82 -42.39 5.97
CA ILE A 192 39.41 -43.25 7.00
C ILE A 192 40.61 -42.52 7.62
N GLN A 193 40.56 -42.25 8.93
CA GLN A 193 41.72 -41.89 9.74
C GLN A 193 42.41 -43.20 10.20
N ARG A 194 43.71 -43.32 9.93
CA ARG A 194 44.62 -44.29 10.53
C ARG A 194 45.25 -43.70 11.78
#